data_AF-A0A7C6TUD6-F1
#
_entry.id   AF-A0A7C6TUD6-F1
#
_cell.length_a   1.000
_cell.length_b   1.000
_cell.length_c   1.000
_cell.angle_alpha   90.00
_cell.angle_beta   90.00
_cell.angle_gamma   90.00
#
_symmetry.space_group_name_H-M   'P 1'
#
loop_
_entity.id
_entity.type
_entity.pdbx_description
1 polymer ?
#
loop_
_entity_poly.entity_id
_entity_poly.type
_entity_poly.pdbx_seq_one_letter_code
_entity_poly.pdbx_strand_id
1 'polypeptide(L)' 'MRRIVEFAWESLSKHGEELCGDSVRIMTTETSFLVVLSDGLGSGVKANILSTLTSQIAATMFEQGASV' A
#
# COMPACT_ATOMS: atom_id res chain seq x y z
N MET A 1 6.78 -25.51 -6.74
CA MET A 1 7.57 -24.70 -7.70
C MET A 1 7.90 -23.38 -7.03
N ARG A 2 9.18 -22.98 -7.00
CA ARG A 2 9.59 -21.67 -6.49
C ARG A 2 9.17 -20.60 -7.51
N ARG A 3 8.33 -19.65 -7.10
CA ARG A 3 7.94 -18.51 -7.94
C ARG A 3 8.83 -17.31 -7.60
N ILE A 4 9.19 -16.54 -8.61
CA ILE A 4 9.87 -15.25 -8.45
C ILE A 4 8.86 -14.20 -8.87
N VAL A 5 8.65 -13.20 -8.04
CA VAL A 5 7.78 -12.05 -8.32
C VAL A 5 8.64 -10.81 -8.30
N GLU A 6 8.67 -10.09 -9.42
CA GLU A 6 9.34 -8.81 -9.55
C GLU A 6 8.30 -7.70 -9.40
N PHE A 7 8.65 -6.64 -8.66
CA PHE A 7 7.77 -5.50 -8.45
C PHE A 7 8.58 -4.20 -8.41
N ALA A 8 7.94 -3.11 -8.81
CA ALA A 8 8.46 -1.76 -8.69
C ALA A 8 7.29 -0.80 -8.43
N TRP A 9 7.53 0.25 -7.68
CA TRP A 9 6.58 1.34 -7.50
C TRP A 9 7.32 2.66 -7.30
N GLU A 10 6.66 3.74 -7.67
CA GLU A 10 7.13 5.11 -7.48
C GLU A 10 5.91 5.95 -7.14
N SER A 11 6.09 6.97 -6.30
CA SER A 11 5.03 7.91 -5.95
C SER A 11 5.40 9.32 -6.39
N LEU A 12 4.40 10.03 -6.89
CA LEU A 12 4.52 11.43 -7.26
C LEU A 12 3.62 12.27 -6.35
N SER A 13 4.22 13.24 -5.65
CA SER A 13 3.46 14.21 -4.87
C SER A 13 2.77 15.20 -5.81
N LYS A 14 1.53 15.56 -5.48
CA LYS A 14 0.82 16.66 -6.13
C LYS A 14 1.63 17.96 -5.95
N HIS A 15 1.63 18.81 -6.97
CA HIS A 15 2.37 20.08 -6.92
C HIS A 15 1.98 20.92 -5.69
N GLY A 16 2.99 21.37 -4.94
CA GLY A 16 2.81 22.16 -3.72
C GLY A 16 2.56 21.34 -2.45
N GLU A 17 2.42 20.02 -2.55
CA GLU A 17 2.27 19.12 -1.40
C GLU A 17 3.61 18.48 -1.04
N GLU A 18 3.84 18.32 0.27
CA GLU A 18 5.08 17.73 0.79
C GLU A 18 5.12 16.21 0.59
N LEU A 19 3.96 15.55 0.68
CA LEU A 19 3.82 14.10 0.62
C LEU A 19 2.76 13.68 -0.40
N CYS A 20 2.98 12.54 -1.04
CA CYS A 20 1.99 11.87 -1.88
C CYS A 20 0.82 11.38 -1.02
N GLY A 21 -0.41 11.59 -1.50
CA GLY A 21 -1.62 11.12 -0.82
C GLY A 21 -1.78 9.61 -0.83
N ASP A 22 -1.03 8.92 -1.70
CA ASP A 22 -1.14 7.49 -1.94
C ASP A 22 -0.06 6.72 -1.19
N SER A 23 -0.32 5.45 -0.90
CA SER A 23 0.63 4.55 -0.25
C SER A 23 0.56 3.16 -0.87
N VAL A 24 1.74 2.56 -1.06
CA VAL A 24 1.90 1.18 -1.50
C VAL A 24 2.53 0.39 -0.35
N ARG A 25 1.87 -0.70 0.05
CA ARG A 25 2.41 -1.65 1.01
C ARG A 25 2.59 -3.01 0.36
N ILE A 26 3.79 -3.58 0.53
CA ILE A 26 4.20 -4.81 -0.12
C ILE A 26 4.63 -5.79 0.96
N MET A 27 4.10 -7.01 0.88
CA MET A 27 4.40 -8.05 1.85
C MET A 27 4.26 -9.43 1.21
N THR A 28 4.82 -10.45 1.86
CA THR A 28 4.80 -11.83 1.39
C THR A 28 4.41 -12.72 2.54
N THR A 29 3.43 -13.60 2.31
CA THR A 29 3.05 -14.68 3.22
C THR A 29 3.60 -16.01 2.70
N GLU A 30 3.39 -17.10 3.44
CA GLU A 30 3.84 -18.44 3.00
C GLU A 30 3.20 -18.87 1.68
N THR A 31 2.03 -18.34 1.35
CA THR A 31 1.22 -18.77 0.20
C THR A 31 1.01 -17.70 -0.85
N SER A 32 1.26 -16.42 -0.52
CA SER A 32 0.86 -15.28 -1.36
C SER A 32 1.90 -14.15 -1.35
N PHE A 33 1.98 -13.44 -2.46
CA PHE A 33 2.63 -12.14 -2.56
C PHE A 33 1.54 -11.07 -2.65
N LEU A 34 1.53 -10.11 -1.72
CA LEU A 34 0.47 -9.12 -1.60
C LEU A 34 1.02 -7.71 -1.85
N VAL A 35 0.30 -6.96 -2.66
CA VAL A 35 0.54 -5.53 -2.91
C VAL A 35 -0.77 -4.80 -2.64
N VAL A 36 -0.73 -3.85 -1.71
CA VAL A 36 -1.88 -3.04 -1.33
C VAL A 36 -1.59 -1.60 -1.72
N LEU A 37 -2.42 -1.04 -2.60
CA LEU A 37 -2.42 0.38 -2.95
C LEU A 37 -3.62 1.04 -2.30
N SER A 38 -3.41 2.13 -1.58
CA SER A 38 -4.48 3.00 -1.08
C SER A 38 -4.29 4.40 -1.63
N ASP A 39 -5.37 4.99 -2.15
CA ASP A 39 -5.46 6.42 -2.48
C ASP A 39 -6.08 7.15 -1.28
N GLY A 40 -5.35 8.11 -0.73
CA GLY A 40 -5.82 8.89 0.41
C GLY A 40 -6.78 9.98 -0.04
N LEU A 41 -7.93 10.12 0.63
CA LEU A 41 -8.89 11.17 0.30
C LEU A 41 -8.26 12.59 0.41
N GLY A 42 -7.99 13.23 -0.73
CA GLY A 42 -7.41 14.57 -0.81
C GLY A 42 -5.95 14.58 -1.26
N SER A 43 -5.13 15.44 -0.66
CA SER A 43 -3.70 15.52 -0.95
C SER A 43 -2.88 15.92 0.28
N GLY A 44 -1.57 15.73 0.20
CA GLY A 44 -0.64 16.10 1.26
C GLY A 44 -0.64 15.17 2.46
N VAL A 45 -0.15 15.68 3.59
CA VAL A 45 0.13 14.90 4.80
C VAL A 45 -1.09 14.16 5.33
N LYS A 46 -2.28 14.77 5.27
CA LYS A 46 -3.51 14.12 5.79
C LYS A 46 -3.93 12.92 4.93
N ALA A 47 -3.90 13.08 3.60
CA ALA A 47 -4.19 12.00 2.68
C ALA A 47 -3.16 10.86 2.84
N ASN A 48 -1.88 11.21 2.97
CA ASN A 48 -0.81 10.24 3.20
C ASN A 48 -1.01 9.41 4.47
N ILE A 49 -1.37 10.04 5.60
CA ILE A 49 -1.63 9.35 6.86
C ILE A 49 -2.80 8.37 6.70
N LEU A 50 -3.93 8.83 6.14
CA LEU A 50 -5.11 7.99 5.95
C LEU A 50 -4.83 6.82 5.00
N SER A 51 -4.14 7.08 3.89
CA SER A 51 -3.74 6.05 2.95
C SER A 51 -2.81 5.03 3.60
N THR A 52 -1.79 5.46 4.34
CA THR A 52 -0.82 4.59 5.01
C THR A 52 -1.49 3.69 6.05
N LEU A 53 -2.38 4.26 6.87
CA LEU A 53 -3.13 3.48 7.85
C LEU A 53 -4.05 2.46 7.16
N THR A 54 -4.72 2.86 6.08
CA THR A 54 -5.62 1.99 5.31
C THR A 54 -4.86 0.82 4.68
N SER A 55 -3.75 1.09 3.99
CA SER A 55 -2.92 0.05 3.38
C SER A 55 -2.32 -0.89 4.42
N GLN A 56 -1.95 -0.39 5.60
CA GLN A 56 -1.49 -1.21 6.72
C GLN A 56 -2.58 -2.08 7.35
N ILE A 57 -3.78 -1.54 7.56
CA ILE A 57 -4.91 -2.30 8.11
C ILE A 57 -5.28 -3.44 7.13
N ALA A 58 -5.43 -3.14 5.85
CA ALA A 58 -5.76 -4.14 4.83
C ALA A 58 -4.66 -5.22 4.73
N ALA A 59 -3.38 -4.84 4.70
CA ALA A 59 -2.27 -5.79 4.71
C ALA A 59 -2.33 -6.73 5.93
N THR A 60 -2.60 -6.17 7.12
CA THR A 60 -2.73 -6.96 8.36
C THR A 60 -3.93 -7.91 8.31
N MET A 61 -5.06 -7.48 7.73
CA MET A 61 -6.23 -8.34 7.55
C MET A 61 -5.89 -9.55 6.65
N PHE A 62 -5.15 -9.32 5.56
CA PHE A 62 -4.71 -10.40 4.67
C PHE A 62 -3.66 -11.31 5.32
N GLU A 63 -2.76 -10.78 6.16
CA GLU A 63 -1.86 -11.62 7.00
C GLU A 63 -2.66 -12.55 7.91
N GLN A 64 -3.79 -12.08 8.43
CA GLN A 64 -4.66 -12.84 9.34
C GLN A 64 -5.64 -13.76 8.62
N GLY A 65 -5.53 -13.93 7.30
CA GLY A 65 -6.33 -14.87 6.53
C GLY A 65 -7.67 -14.34 6.04
N ALA A 66 -7.87 -13.02 6.02
CA ALA A 66 -8.99 -12.44 5.29
C ALA A 66 -8.90 -12.81 3.80
N SER A 67 -10.04 -13.09 3.18
CA SER A 67 -10.14 -13.34 1.74
C SER A 67 -10.32 -12.03 0.96
N VAL A 68 -9.93 -12.06 -0.31
CA VAL A 68 -10.30 -11.03 -1.30
C VAL A 68 -11.68 -11.31 -1.86
#